data_AF-A0A8J4HCG7-F1
#
_entry.id   AF-A0A8J4HCG7-F1
#
_cell.length_a   1.000
_cell.length_b   1.000
_cell.length_c   1.000
_cell.angle_alpha   90.00
_cell.angle_beta   90.00
_cell.angle_gamma   90.00
#
_symmetry.space_group_name_H-M   'P 1'
#
loop_
_entity.id
_entity.type
_entity.pdbx_description
1 polymer ?
#
loop_
_entity_poly.entity_id
_entity_poly.type
_entity_poly.pdbx_seq_one_letter_code
_entity_poly.pdbx_strand_id
1 'polypeptide(L)'
;MEARATYIRVGLLLVAGAAVLIGMLLFLAGDRIRNGVLFESYFSESVEGLDIGAPVKYRGVSVGTVTDIGLAIGAYGSGKRVDMHSPASRLVYVRYQINPARVGRQPHPEESVREGLRVRLAMEGITGISYLELDFVDPALYPPMPLPWTPLGAYVPTIPSMIAQVQDAAQRFLAGLDRIDIVALATSLQGVADDLHRQMRGNDIQAGLAETTALVHELRGQLRQADLPGLALELRATSQAVRDLAESRDLRRVLSASATAASRLALDAERLAPLIAAMQATTQHADAGLADVQQALPGILRDVQEAAANLRATSEALRREPALLLRPATPPPREEERR
;
A
#
# COMPACT_ATOMS: atom_id res chain seq x y z
N MET A 1 -10.52 82.31 3.18
CA MET A 1 -9.33 81.45 3.23
C MET A 1 -9.58 80.09 3.90
N GLU A 2 -10.72 79.89 4.58
CA GLU A 2 -11.01 78.65 5.32
C GLU A 2 -11.23 77.41 4.44
N ALA A 3 -11.86 77.55 3.28
CA ALA A 3 -12.12 76.40 2.39
C ALA A 3 -10.83 75.69 1.94
N ARG A 4 -9.77 76.44 1.60
CA ARG A 4 -8.47 75.86 1.18
C ARG A 4 -7.80 75.07 2.32
N ALA A 5 -7.91 75.52 3.56
CA ALA A 5 -7.35 74.82 4.71
C ALA A 5 -8.07 73.48 4.97
N THR A 6 -9.39 73.42 4.76
CA THR A 6 -10.18 72.19 4.89
C THR A 6 -9.82 71.17 3.82
N TYR A 7 -9.66 71.58 2.55
CA TYR A 7 -9.23 70.65 1.48
C TYR A 7 -7.83 70.06 1.73
N ILE A 8 -6.89 70.85 2.27
CA ILE A 8 -5.55 70.36 2.62
C ILE A 8 -5.60 69.33 3.75
N ARG A 9 -6.43 69.57 4.78
CA ARG A 9 -6.61 68.61 5.90
C ARG A 9 -7.24 67.29 5.44
N VAL A 10 -8.23 67.35 4.56
CA VAL A 10 -8.87 66.16 3.99
C VAL A 10 -7.88 65.39 3.10
N GLY A 11 -7.12 66.08 2.26
CA GLY A 11 -6.08 65.46 1.42
C GLY A 11 -5.00 64.77 2.25
N LEU A 12 -4.53 65.41 3.33
CA LEU A 12 -3.55 64.83 4.25
C LEU A 12 -4.09 63.56 4.94
N LEU A 13 -5.34 63.56 5.39
CA LEU A 13 -5.98 62.40 6.01
C LEU A 13 -6.06 61.22 5.02
N LEU A 14 -6.39 61.51 3.76
CA LEU A 14 -6.52 60.48 2.71
C LEU A 14 -5.17 59.85 2.39
N VAL A 15 -4.10 60.65 2.29
CA VAL A 15 -2.74 60.16 2.06
C VAL A 15 -2.22 59.38 3.27
N ALA A 16 -2.44 59.89 4.49
CA ALA A 16 -2.04 59.19 5.71
C ALA A 16 -2.79 57.86 5.87
N GLY A 17 -4.11 57.85 5.60
CA GLY A 17 -4.93 56.64 5.61
C GLY A 17 -4.45 55.61 4.58
N ALA A 18 -4.15 56.03 3.36
CA ALA A 18 -3.59 55.15 2.33
C ALA A 18 -2.22 54.58 2.74
N ALA A 19 -1.34 55.40 3.34
CA ALA A 19 -0.03 54.96 3.82
C ALA A 19 -0.15 53.91 4.94
N VAL A 20 -1.08 54.10 5.88
CA VAL A 20 -1.35 53.12 6.95
C VAL A 20 -1.91 51.83 6.35
N LEU A 21 -2.81 51.91 5.37
CA LEU A 21 -3.41 50.73 4.74
C LEU A 21 -2.37 49.93 3.93
N ILE A 22 -1.50 50.61 3.19
CA ILE A 22 -0.36 49.99 2.51
C ILE A 22 0.61 49.38 3.54
N GLY A 23 0.91 50.09 4.62
CA GLY A 23 1.75 49.58 5.71
C GLY A 23 1.16 48.32 6.35
N MET A 24 -0.15 48.29 6.58
CA MET A 24 -0.86 47.13 7.12
C MET A 24 -0.85 45.96 6.14
N LEU A 25 -1.07 46.20 4.84
CA LEU A 25 -0.97 45.17 3.81
C LEU A 25 0.44 44.58 3.71
N LEU A 26 1.47 45.43 3.75
CA LEU A 26 2.87 44.99 3.73
C LEU A 26 3.25 44.25 5.02
N PHE A 27 2.77 44.68 6.17
CA PHE A 27 2.98 44.01 7.46
C PHE A 27 2.31 42.63 7.47
N LEU A 28 1.08 42.54 6.97
CA LEU A 28 0.32 41.28 6.89
C LEU A 28 0.89 40.32 5.84
N ALA A 29 1.50 40.85 4.77
CA ALA A 29 2.23 40.06 3.78
C ALA A 29 3.65 39.67 4.22
N GLY A 30 4.26 40.46 5.11
CA GLY A 30 5.66 40.34 5.54
C GLY A 30 5.97 39.09 6.34
N ASP A 31 4.99 38.56 7.10
CA ASP A 31 5.17 37.34 7.90
C ASP A 31 5.34 36.07 7.03
N ARG A 32 5.06 36.17 5.73
CA ARG A 32 5.14 35.05 4.78
C ARG A 32 6.46 34.98 4.01
N ILE A 33 7.35 35.97 4.17
CA ILE A 33 8.58 36.02 3.41
C ILE A 33 9.78 36.11 4.36
N ARG A 34 10.69 35.15 4.16
CA ARG A 34 12.16 35.18 4.39
C ARG A 34 12.65 34.29 5.54
N ASN A 35 13.56 33.41 5.14
CA ASN A 35 14.51 32.57 5.91
C ASN A 35 14.26 31.05 5.91
N GLY A 36 13.36 30.53 5.06
CA GLY A 36 13.26 29.09 4.85
C GLY A 36 14.39 28.54 4.00
N VAL A 37 14.98 27.41 4.38
CA VAL A 37 15.92 26.65 3.52
C VAL A 37 15.09 25.90 2.49
N LEU A 38 15.47 25.99 1.21
CA LEU A 38 14.78 25.32 0.11
C LEU A 38 15.17 23.84 0.05
N PHE A 39 14.16 22.98 0.05
CA PHE A 39 14.27 21.55 -0.13
C PHE A 39 13.47 21.11 -1.36
N GLU A 40 13.88 19.98 -1.93
CA GLU A 40 13.24 19.39 -3.09
C GLU A 40 13.18 17.87 -2.98
N SER A 41 12.02 17.31 -3.31
CA SER A 41 11.76 15.87 -3.26
C SER A 41 11.04 15.43 -4.52
N TYR A 42 11.22 14.16 -4.90
CA TYR A 42 10.69 13.62 -6.15
C TYR A 42 9.80 12.42 -5.89
N PHE A 43 8.57 12.47 -6.38
CA PHE A 43 7.55 11.45 -6.19
C PHE A 43 7.29 10.72 -7.51
N SER A 44 7.23 9.39 -7.45
CA SER A 44 6.80 8.54 -8.56
C SER A 44 5.31 8.19 -8.50
N GLU A 45 4.65 8.58 -7.42
CA GLU A 45 3.22 8.41 -7.15
C GLU A 45 2.45 9.71 -7.42
N SER A 46 1.11 9.63 -7.36
CA SER A 46 0.26 10.82 -7.46
C SER A 46 0.46 11.74 -6.25
N VAL A 47 0.70 13.03 -6.51
CA VAL A 47 0.73 14.09 -5.48
C VAL A 47 -0.65 14.73 -5.27
N GLU A 48 -1.73 14.03 -5.64
CA GLU A 48 -3.08 14.55 -5.54
C GLU A 48 -3.45 14.96 -4.10
N GLY A 49 -4.18 16.08 -4.00
CA GLY A 49 -4.51 16.68 -2.72
C GLY A 49 -3.39 17.49 -2.06
N LEU A 50 -2.19 17.53 -2.65
CA LEU A 50 -1.11 18.40 -2.20
C LEU A 50 -1.15 19.73 -2.96
N ASP A 51 -1.42 20.81 -2.23
CA ASP A 51 -1.45 22.17 -2.79
C ASP A 51 -0.21 23.00 -2.41
N ILE A 52 0.04 24.04 -3.21
CA ILE A 52 1.01 25.08 -2.86
C ILE A 52 0.54 25.77 -1.57
N GLY A 53 1.41 25.85 -0.58
CA GLY A 53 1.10 26.32 0.77
C GLY A 53 0.74 25.22 1.76
N ALA A 54 0.62 23.96 1.32
CA ALA A 54 0.42 22.83 2.23
C ALA A 54 1.54 22.75 3.27
N PRO A 55 1.22 22.37 4.52
CA PRO A 55 2.22 22.33 5.58
C PRO A 55 3.23 21.20 5.32
N VAL A 56 4.50 21.46 5.65
CA VAL A 56 5.49 20.41 5.85
C VAL A 56 5.56 20.15 7.34
N LYS A 57 5.24 18.93 7.75
CA LYS A 57 5.19 18.52 9.15
C LYS A 57 6.31 17.54 9.44
N TYR A 58 6.96 17.67 10.59
CA TYR A 58 7.84 16.65 11.14
C TYR A 58 7.11 16.00 12.31
N ARG A 59 6.73 14.72 12.15
CA ARG A 59 5.98 13.95 13.17
C ARG A 59 4.79 14.74 13.76
N GLY A 60 4.02 15.39 12.90
CA GLY A 60 2.86 16.21 13.27
C GLY A 60 3.13 17.71 13.55
N VAL A 61 4.38 18.14 13.74
CA VAL A 61 4.72 19.55 13.97
C VAL A 61 5.00 20.28 12.67
N SER A 62 4.27 21.35 12.37
CA SER A 62 4.51 22.16 11.17
C SER A 62 5.85 22.88 11.23
N VAL A 63 6.79 22.49 10.37
CA VAL A 63 8.15 23.03 10.26
C VAL A 63 8.36 23.85 8.99
N GLY A 64 7.48 23.72 8.00
CA GLY A 64 7.64 24.37 6.71
C GLY A 64 6.35 24.42 5.88
N THR A 65 6.50 24.84 4.63
CA THR A 65 5.40 24.96 3.66
C THR A 65 5.85 24.58 2.25
N VAL A 66 4.97 23.92 1.50
CA VAL A 66 5.16 23.65 0.06
C VAL A 66 5.13 24.95 -0.72
N THR A 67 6.08 25.14 -1.63
CA THR A 67 6.24 26.37 -2.39
C THR A 67 5.97 26.20 -3.88
N ASP A 68 6.26 25.03 -4.44
CA ASP A 68 6.13 24.78 -5.88
C ASP A 68 5.98 23.28 -6.14
N ILE A 69 5.16 22.92 -7.14
CA ILE A 69 4.88 21.53 -7.53
C ILE A 69 4.88 21.47 -9.06
N GLY A 70 5.54 20.49 -9.65
CA GLY A 70 5.54 20.36 -11.09
C GLY A 70 6.16 19.05 -11.59
N LEU A 71 6.13 18.87 -12.91
CA LEU A 71 6.74 17.70 -13.54
C LEU A 71 8.25 17.90 -13.69
N ALA A 72 9.04 16.90 -13.28
CA ALA A 72 10.50 16.96 -13.35
C ALA A 72 10.99 17.12 -14.80
N ILE A 73 10.33 16.49 -15.77
CA ILE A 73 10.65 16.66 -17.19
C ILE A 73 10.45 18.10 -17.68
N GLY A 74 9.45 18.83 -17.15
CA GLY A 74 9.23 20.23 -17.50
C GLY A 74 10.33 21.13 -16.94
N ALA A 75 10.79 20.85 -15.72
CA ALA A 75 11.81 21.66 -15.04
C ALA A 75 13.24 21.37 -15.49
N TYR A 76 13.59 20.09 -15.72
CA TYR A 76 14.96 19.63 -15.95
C TYR A 76 15.19 19.01 -17.34
N GLY A 77 14.13 18.84 -18.14
CA GLY A 77 14.21 18.23 -19.47
C GLY A 77 14.63 19.17 -20.60
N SER A 78 14.78 20.47 -20.33
CA SER A 78 15.14 21.46 -21.34
C SER A 78 16.63 21.35 -21.73
N GLY A 79 16.91 20.88 -22.96
CA GLY A 79 18.24 20.96 -23.57
C GLY A 79 18.94 19.63 -23.90
N LYS A 80 18.36 18.47 -23.55
CA LYS A 80 18.81 17.15 -24.01
C LYS A 80 17.61 16.38 -24.57
N ARG A 81 17.84 15.39 -25.45
CA ARG A 81 16.79 14.41 -25.81
C ARG A 81 16.42 13.69 -24.52
N VAL A 82 15.37 14.14 -23.84
CA VAL A 82 14.85 13.44 -22.67
C VAL A 82 14.34 12.12 -23.18
N ASP A 83 14.95 11.04 -22.73
CA ASP A 83 14.40 9.73 -22.98
C ASP A 83 13.08 9.64 -22.22
N MET A 84 11.97 9.72 -22.96
CA MET A 84 10.62 9.63 -22.41
C MET A 84 10.40 8.25 -21.73
N HIS A 85 11.22 7.25 -22.05
CA HIS A 85 11.19 5.92 -21.43
C HIS A 85 11.98 5.84 -20.12
N SER A 86 12.78 6.87 -19.79
CA SER A 86 13.48 6.91 -18.51
C SER A 86 12.45 7.02 -17.37
N PRO A 87 12.52 6.19 -16.32
CA PRO A 87 11.65 6.31 -15.14
C PRO A 87 11.66 7.73 -14.53
N ALA A 88 12.78 8.44 -14.67
CA ALA A 88 12.94 9.81 -14.19
C ALA A 88 12.04 10.83 -14.91
N SER A 89 11.56 10.54 -16.12
CA SER A 89 10.68 11.43 -16.89
C SER A 89 9.28 11.56 -16.26
N ARG A 90 8.88 10.58 -15.45
CA ARG A 90 7.55 10.47 -14.82
C ARG A 90 7.50 11.06 -13.42
N LEU A 91 8.62 11.58 -12.91
CA LEU A 91 8.70 12.10 -11.56
C LEU A 91 8.00 13.47 -11.45
N VAL A 92 7.28 13.65 -10.35
CA VAL A 92 6.78 14.94 -9.91
C VAL A 92 7.77 15.49 -8.90
N TYR A 93 8.25 16.71 -9.11
CA TYR A 93 9.03 17.40 -8.10
C TYR A 93 8.10 18.17 -7.17
N VAL A 94 8.47 18.23 -5.89
CA VAL A 94 7.84 19.10 -4.90
C VAL A 94 8.93 19.87 -4.19
N ARG A 95 8.83 21.20 -4.24
CA ARG A 95 9.73 22.11 -3.55
C ARG A 95 9.03 22.70 -2.34
N TYR A 96 9.77 22.81 -1.26
CA TYR A 96 9.24 23.30 -0.01
C TYR A 96 10.32 24.01 0.80
N GLN A 97 9.89 24.88 1.70
CA GLN A 97 10.77 25.63 2.56
C GLN A 97 10.57 25.20 4.01
N ILE A 98 11.67 24.90 4.70
CA ILE A 98 11.66 24.60 6.13
C ILE A 98 12.22 25.80 6.88
N ASN A 99 11.52 26.24 7.91
CA ASN A 99 11.96 27.34 8.76
C ASN A 99 13.01 26.83 9.77
N PRO A 100 14.29 27.23 9.68
CA PRO A 100 15.33 26.76 10.58
C PRO A 100 15.06 27.15 12.04
N ALA A 101 14.33 28.23 12.30
CA ALA A 101 13.94 28.61 13.66
C ALA A 101 13.02 27.58 14.33
N ARG A 102 12.27 26.79 13.54
CA ARG A 102 11.38 25.73 14.06
C ARG A 102 12.08 24.39 14.28
N VAL A 103 13.26 24.19 13.69
CA VAL A 103 13.98 22.91 13.74
C VAL A 103 15.33 23.00 14.47
N GLY A 104 15.74 24.21 14.87
CA GLY A 104 16.99 24.44 15.58
C GLY A 104 18.20 24.41 14.65
N ARG A 105 19.40 24.29 15.23
CA ARG A 105 20.64 24.05 14.46
C ARG A 105 20.63 22.60 13.96
N GLN A 106 19.98 22.36 12.82
CA GLN A 106 20.07 21.07 12.17
C GLN A 106 21.45 20.84 11.56
N PRO A 107 21.92 19.58 11.51
CA PRO A 107 22.99 19.15 10.62
C PRO A 107 22.71 19.59 9.18
N HIS A 108 23.73 19.57 8.32
CA HIS A 108 23.50 19.80 6.89
C HIS A 108 22.42 18.83 6.37
N PRO A 109 21.53 19.26 5.46
CA PRO A 109 20.48 18.40 4.90
C PRO A 109 20.95 17.00 4.46
N GLU A 110 22.14 16.94 3.87
CA GLU A 110 22.78 15.70 3.43
C GLU A 110 23.10 14.74 4.58
N GLU A 111 23.45 15.27 5.75
CA GLU A 111 23.71 14.49 6.95
C GLU A 111 22.43 13.90 7.53
N SER A 112 21.37 14.70 7.60
CA SER A 112 20.05 14.18 8.00
C SER A 112 19.55 13.10 7.04
N VAL A 113 19.78 13.24 5.73
CA VAL A 113 19.44 12.19 4.75
C VAL A 113 20.26 10.91 4.96
N ARG A 114 21.55 11.03 5.29
CA ARG A 114 22.42 9.90 5.68
C ARG A 114 21.93 9.21 6.94
N GLU A 115 21.41 9.97 7.90
CA GLU A 115 20.80 9.47 9.14
C GLU A 115 19.40 8.87 8.95
N GLY A 116 18.81 8.99 7.75
CA GLY A 116 17.52 8.37 7.43
C GLY A 116 16.35 9.32 7.22
N LEU A 117 16.59 10.64 7.11
CA LEU A 117 15.54 11.60 6.81
C LEU A 117 14.90 11.28 5.47
N ARG A 118 13.59 11.03 5.49
CA ARG A 118 12.76 10.83 4.31
C ARG A 118 11.52 11.70 4.39
N VAL A 119 10.92 11.93 3.23
CA VAL A 119 9.63 12.59 3.12
C VAL A 119 8.60 11.65 2.53
N ARG A 120 7.35 11.73 2.98
CA ARG A 120 6.20 11.05 2.37
C ARG A 120 5.03 12.00 2.23
N LEU A 121 4.14 11.68 1.30
CA LEU A 121 2.80 12.27 1.30
C LEU A 121 2.00 11.61 2.43
N ALA A 122 1.40 12.45 3.26
CA ALA A 122 0.49 12.05 4.32
C ALA A 122 -0.82 12.83 4.17
N MET A 123 -1.92 12.28 4.69
CA MET A 123 -3.23 12.90 4.58
C MET A 123 -3.68 13.52 5.91
N GLU A 124 -4.36 14.65 5.82
CA GLU A 124 -5.07 15.25 6.94
C GLU A 124 -6.51 14.72 6.98
N GLY A 125 -6.71 13.61 7.70
CA GLY A 125 -8.01 12.93 7.76
C GLY A 125 -8.38 12.23 6.44
N ILE A 126 -9.69 12.17 6.15
CA ILE A 126 -10.26 11.42 5.01
C ILE A 126 -10.74 12.36 3.88
N THR A 127 -10.47 13.66 3.99
CA THR A 127 -10.99 14.68 3.05
C THR A 127 -10.23 14.75 1.72
N GLY A 128 -9.16 13.99 1.56
CA GLY A 128 -8.30 14.06 0.37
C GLY A 128 -7.17 15.08 0.46
N ILE A 129 -7.11 15.88 1.54
CA ILE A 129 -6.09 16.92 1.69
C ILE A 129 -4.77 16.27 2.13
N SER A 130 -3.72 16.49 1.34
CA SER A 130 -2.38 15.94 1.57
C SER A 130 -1.42 17.00 2.08
N TYR A 131 -0.44 16.57 2.87
CA TYR A 131 0.68 17.36 3.35
C TYR A 131 1.97 16.56 3.26
N LEU A 132 3.12 17.22 3.36
CA LEU A 132 4.40 16.53 3.40
C LEU A 132 4.75 16.18 4.83
N GLU A 133 4.99 14.90 5.10
CA GLU A 133 5.51 14.43 6.38
C GLU A 133 6.99 14.07 6.26
N LEU A 134 7.80 14.66 7.13
CA LEU A 134 9.21 14.32 7.34
C LEU A 134 9.33 13.33 8.49
N ASP A 135 10.08 12.26 8.26
CA ASP A 135 10.33 11.22 9.26
C ASP A 135 11.73 10.63 9.08
N PHE A 136 12.26 10.00 10.14
CA PHE A 136 13.50 9.25 10.08
C PHE A 136 13.20 7.76 10.00
N VAL A 137 13.64 7.12 8.92
CA VAL A 137 13.49 5.68 8.69
C VAL A 137 14.84 5.05 8.42
N ASP A 138 14.91 3.72 8.46
CA ASP A 138 16.14 3.01 8.13
C ASP A 138 16.58 3.32 6.68
N PRO A 139 17.73 3.98 6.47
CA PRO A 139 18.20 4.34 5.14
C PRO A 139 18.52 3.12 4.26
N ALA A 140 18.76 1.95 4.86
CA ALA A 140 19.00 0.71 4.11
C ALA A 140 17.72 0.19 3.44
N LEU A 141 16.55 0.43 4.02
CA LEU A 141 15.26 0.04 3.44
C LEU A 141 14.82 0.97 2.30
N TYR A 142 15.21 2.24 2.37
CA TYR A 142 14.81 3.28 1.43
C TYR A 142 16.02 4.08 0.94
N PRO A 143 16.88 3.50 0.08
CA PRO A 143 18.04 4.21 -0.43
C PRO A 143 17.65 5.41 -1.29
N PRO A 144 18.45 6.51 -1.30
CA PRO A 144 18.20 7.65 -2.17
C PRO A 144 18.14 7.26 -3.65
N MET A 145 17.17 7.81 -4.38
CA MET A 145 17.05 7.58 -5.82
C MET A 145 18.16 8.33 -6.57
N PRO A 146 18.87 7.69 -7.52
CA PRO A 146 19.82 8.41 -8.36
C PRO A 146 19.08 9.34 -9.32
N LEU A 147 19.35 10.64 -9.22
CA LEU A 147 18.76 11.66 -10.09
C LEU A 147 19.71 11.96 -11.25
N PRO A 148 19.24 12.04 -12.51
CA PRO A 148 20.08 12.39 -13.66
C PRO A 148 20.30 13.91 -13.81
N TRP A 149 19.84 14.70 -12.84
CA TRP A 149 19.98 16.16 -12.76
C TRP A 149 20.37 16.60 -11.35
N THR A 150 20.77 17.86 -11.23
CA THR A 150 21.05 18.50 -9.94
C THR A 150 19.82 19.27 -9.46
N PRO A 151 19.25 18.93 -8.29
CA PRO A 151 18.14 19.66 -7.69
C PRO A 151 18.49 21.12 -7.37
N LEU A 152 17.48 21.99 -7.36
CA LEU A 152 17.64 23.41 -7.00
C LEU A 152 17.71 23.62 -5.48
N GLY A 153 17.01 22.77 -4.72
CA GLY A 153 17.04 22.74 -3.26
C GLY A 153 17.82 21.55 -2.72
N ALA A 154 17.96 21.49 -1.40
CA ALA A 154 18.50 20.31 -0.74
C ALA A 154 17.59 19.09 -0.98
N TYR A 155 18.17 18.01 -1.52
CA TYR A 155 17.41 16.81 -1.88
C TYR A 155 17.05 15.99 -0.65
N VAL A 156 15.77 15.69 -0.46
CA VAL A 156 15.29 14.70 0.52
C VAL A 156 14.65 13.55 -0.22
N PRO A 157 15.11 12.30 -0.03
CA PRO A 157 14.50 11.16 -0.69
C PRO A 157 13.09 10.89 -0.17
N THR A 158 12.25 10.39 -1.07
CA THR A 158 10.86 10.06 -0.78
C THR A 158 10.71 8.60 -0.37
N ILE A 159 9.66 8.32 0.40
CA ILE A 159 9.12 6.97 0.58
C ILE A 159 7.65 6.96 0.14
N PRO A 160 7.13 5.82 -0.35
CA PRO A 160 5.76 5.73 -0.82
C PRO A 160 4.73 6.12 0.25
N SER A 161 3.71 6.87 -0.13
CA SER A 161 2.56 7.16 0.74
C SER A 161 1.84 5.88 1.16
N MET A 162 1.09 5.95 2.26
CA MET A 162 0.27 4.82 2.71
C MET A 162 -0.77 4.42 1.65
N ILE A 163 -1.33 5.39 0.91
CA ILE A 163 -2.28 5.11 -0.18
C ILE A 163 -1.59 4.38 -1.32
N ALA A 164 -0.43 4.84 -1.78
CA ALA A 164 0.30 4.17 -2.84
C ALA A 164 0.69 2.74 -2.44
N GLN A 165 1.11 2.54 -1.19
CA GLN A 165 1.40 1.19 -0.68
C GLN A 165 0.18 0.27 -0.73
N VAL A 166 -1.02 0.77 -0.36
CA VAL A 166 -2.26 0.00 -0.48
C VAL A 166 -2.61 -0.28 -1.93
N GLN A 167 -2.52 0.71 -2.81
CA GLN A 167 -2.83 0.56 -4.24
C GLN A 167 -1.92 -0.48 -4.89
N ASP A 168 -0.61 -0.40 -4.65
CA ASP A 168 0.36 -1.34 -5.17
C ASP A 168 0.12 -2.76 -4.65
N ALA A 169 -0.12 -2.92 -3.35
CA ALA A 169 -0.40 -4.23 -2.76
C ALA A 169 -1.71 -4.82 -3.29
N ALA A 170 -2.76 -3.99 -3.45
CA ALA A 170 -4.02 -4.39 -4.04
C ALA A 170 -3.86 -4.80 -5.52
N GLN A 171 -3.10 -4.05 -6.32
CA GLN A 171 -2.83 -4.40 -7.72
C GLN A 171 -2.07 -5.72 -7.83
N ARG A 172 -1.04 -5.94 -7.00
CA ARG A 172 -0.31 -7.21 -6.97
C ARG A 172 -1.21 -8.37 -6.54
N PHE A 173 -2.09 -8.14 -5.56
CA PHE A 173 -3.07 -9.13 -5.14
C PHE A 173 -4.06 -9.47 -6.27
N LEU A 174 -4.63 -8.49 -6.95
CA LEU A 174 -5.55 -8.71 -8.07
C LEU A 174 -4.86 -9.44 -9.22
N ALA A 175 -3.64 -9.02 -9.58
CA ALA A 175 -2.83 -9.71 -10.58
C ALA A 175 -2.47 -11.15 -10.18
N GLY A 176 -2.35 -11.41 -8.87
CA GLY A 176 -2.19 -12.75 -8.32
C GLY A 176 -3.48 -13.56 -8.44
N LEU A 177 -4.63 -12.98 -8.10
CA LEU A 177 -5.94 -13.64 -8.22
C LEU A 177 -6.28 -14.02 -9.67
N ASP A 178 -5.97 -13.16 -10.65
CA ASP A 178 -6.23 -13.42 -12.07
C ASP A 178 -5.52 -14.68 -12.59
N ARG A 179 -4.45 -15.12 -11.91
CA ARG A 179 -3.71 -16.34 -12.27
C ARG A 179 -4.32 -17.62 -11.68
N ILE A 180 -5.26 -17.49 -10.75
CA ILE A 180 -5.80 -18.62 -9.99
C ILE A 180 -7.17 -18.99 -10.53
N ASP A 181 -7.27 -20.17 -11.14
CA ASP A 181 -8.57 -20.79 -11.39
C ASP A 181 -9.10 -21.43 -10.09
N ILE A 182 -9.78 -20.61 -9.29
CA ILE A 182 -10.36 -21.01 -8.00
C ILE A 182 -11.36 -22.16 -8.19
N VAL A 183 -12.05 -22.20 -9.33
CA VAL A 183 -13.03 -23.25 -9.63
C VAL A 183 -12.31 -24.56 -9.89
N ALA A 184 -11.30 -24.57 -10.77
CA ALA A 184 -10.50 -25.76 -11.03
C ALA A 184 -9.81 -26.28 -9.76
N LEU A 185 -9.29 -25.37 -8.92
CA LEU A 185 -8.65 -25.74 -7.66
C LEU A 185 -9.63 -26.41 -6.69
N ALA A 186 -10.84 -25.87 -6.56
CA ALA A 186 -11.89 -26.46 -5.73
C ALA A 186 -12.33 -27.83 -6.25
N THR A 187 -12.41 -28.01 -7.57
CA THR A 187 -12.73 -29.30 -8.21
C THR A 187 -11.63 -30.33 -7.97
N SER A 188 -10.35 -29.97 -8.16
CA SER A 188 -9.22 -30.87 -7.89
C SER A 188 -9.18 -31.32 -6.42
N LEU A 189 -9.44 -30.41 -5.47
CA LEU A 189 -9.49 -30.75 -4.04
C LEU A 189 -10.65 -31.70 -3.69
N GLN A 190 -11.81 -31.53 -4.32
CA GLN A 190 -12.92 -32.49 -4.18
C GLN A 190 -12.55 -33.85 -4.72
N GLY A 191 -11.93 -33.90 -5.90
CA GLY A 191 -11.46 -35.15 -6.50
C GLY A 191 -10.52 -35.92 -5.57
N VAL A 192 -9.53 -35.23 -4.99
CA VAL A 192 -8.61 -35.83 -4.00
C VAL A 192 -9.38 -36.34 -2.77
N ALA A 193 -10.32 -35.55 -2.22
CA ALA A 193 -11.09 -35.97 -1.05
C ALA A 193 -11.98 -37.18 -1.31
N ASP A 194 -12.63 -37.24 -2.47
CA ASP A 194 -13.51 -38.34 -2.88
C ASP A 194 -12.71 -39.62 -3.14
N ASP A 195 -11.51 -39.49 -3.74
CA ASP A 195 -10.62 -40.61 -4.03
C ASP A 195 -10.06 -41.25 -2.74
N LEU A 196 -9.61 -40.41 -1.82
CA LEU A 196 -9.20 -40.84 -0.48
C LEU A 196 -10.34 -41.52 0.29
N HIS A 197 -11.58 -41.02 0.15
CA HIS A 197 -12.76 -41.65 0.76
C HIS A 197 -13.06 -43.04 0.19
N ARG A 198 -12.90 -43.21 -1.13
CA ARG A 198 -13.05 -44.51 -1.81
C ARG A 198 -12.00 -45.50 -1.31
N GLN A 199 -10.74 -45.07 -1.17
CA GLN A 199 -9.65 -45.91 -0.66
C GLN A 199 -9.87 -46.42 0.76
N MET A 200 -10.39 -45.59 1.67
CA MET A 200 -10.69 -46.04 3.03
C MET A 200 -11.76 -47.15 3.10
N ARG A 201 -12.56 -47.32 2.04
CA ARG A 201 -13.66 -48.29 1.97
C ARG A 201 -13.39 -49.47 1.03
N GLY A 202 -12.40 -49.36 0.17
CA GLY A 202 -12.10 -50.33 -0.89
C GLY A 202 -10.99 -51.31 -0.54
N ASN A 203 -10.99 -52.46 -1.22
CA ASN A 203 -9.96 -53.50 -1.08
C ASN A 203 -8.81 -53.37 -2.11
N ASP A 204 -8.91 -52.42 -3.06
CA ASP A 204 -7.89 -52.17 -4.09
C ASP A 204 -7.14 -50.87 -3.81
N ILE A 205 -6.24 -50.96 -2.84
CA ILE A 205 -5.46 -49.82 -2.34
C ILE A 205 -4.46 -49.35 -3.42
N GLN A 206 -3.93 -50.26 -4.24
CA GLN A 206 -2.90 -49.93 -5.23
C GLN A 206 -3.42 -49.09 -6.39
N ALA A 207 -4.57 -49.45 -6.97
CA ALA A 207 -5.18 -48.66 -8.04
C ALA A 207 -5.57 -47.26 -7.55
N GLY A 208 -6.17 -47.17 -6.36
CA GLY A 208 -6.51 -45.88 -5.75
C GLY A 208 -5.28 -45.02 -5.43
N LEU A 209 -4.16 -45.63 -5.01
CA LEU A 209 -2.97 -44.85 -4.64
C LEU A 209 -2.35 -44.19 -5.88
N ALA A 210 -2.41 -44.85 -7.03
CA ALA A 210 -1.95 -44.29 -8.29
C ALA A 210 -2.83 -43.13 -8.77
N GLU A 211 -4.15 -43.27 -8.70
CA GLU A 211 -5.12 -42.22 -9.07
C GLU A 211 -4.98 -40.99 -8.17
N THR A 212 -4.89 -41.19 -6.85
CA THR A 212 -4.68 -40.10 -5.89
C THR A 212 -3.33 -39.42 -6.10
N THR A 213 -2.26 -40.18 -6.38
CA THR A 213 -0.93 -39.60 -6.63
C THR A 213 -0.97 -38.67 -7.85
N ALA A 214 -1.65 -39.06 -8.93
CA ALA A 214 -1.78 -38.24 -10.13
C ALA A 214 -2.54 -36.94 -9.83
N LEU A 215 -3.69 -37.03 -9.15
CA LEU A 215 -4.49 -35.86 -8.76
C LEU A 215 -3.73 -34.89 -7.85
N VAL A 216 -3.01 -35.41 -6.86
CA VAL A 216 -2.21 -34.58 -5.96
C VAL A 216 -1.04 -33.94 -6.70
N HIS A 217 -0.44 -34.62 -7.69
CA HIS A 217 0.62 -34.05 -8.51
C HIS A 217 0.12 -32.92 -9.42
N GLU A 218 -1.08 -33.07 -9.99
CA GLU A 218 -1.74 -32.03 -10.79
C GLU A 218 -2.11 -30.83 -9.92
N LEU A 219 -2.73 -31.08 -8.76
CA LEU A 219 -3.04 -30.06 -7.76
C LEU A 219 -1.77 -29.29 -7.36
N ARG A 220 -0.65 -29.98 -7.10
CA ARG A 220 0.63 -29.33 -6.77
C ARG A 220 1.16 -28.47 -7.92
N GLY A 221 0.95 -28.89 -9.17
CA GLY A 221 1.28 -28.10 -10.35
C GLY A 221 0.47 -26.80 -10.41
N GLN A 222 -0.84 -26.89 -10.21
CA GLN A 222 -1.75 -25.74 -10.16
C GLN A 222 -1.40 -24.78 -9.01
N LEU A 223 -1.12 -25.31 -7.81
CA LEU A 223 -0.73 -24.53 -6.62
C LEU A 223 0.59 -23.78 -6.81
N ARG A 224 1.57 -24.38 -7.53
CA ARG A 224 2.82 -23.70 -7.88
C ARG A 224 2.63 -22.58 -8.88
N GLN A 225 1.76 -22.78 -9.88
CA GLN A 225 1.44 -21.75 -10.86
C GLN A 225 0.68 -20.56 -10.24
N ALA A 226 -0.12 -20.84 -9.21
CA ALA A 226 -0.88 -19.85 -8.46
C ALA A 226 -0.06 -18.93 -7.55
N ASP A 227 1.20 -19.27 -7.23
CA ASP A 227 2.05 -18.55 -6.26
C ASP A 227 1.29 -18.15 -4.97
N LEU A 228 0.59 -19.12 -4.37
CA LEU A 228 -0.17 -18.88 -3.14
C LEU A 228 0.67 -18.27 -2.00
N PRO A 229 1.96 -18.64 -1.80
CA PRO A 229 2.80 -17.96 -0.84
C PRO A 229 2.96 -16.46 -1.14
N GLY A 230 3.21 -16.10 -2.41
CA GLY A 230 3.26 -14.71 -2.85
C GLY A 230 1.94 -13.97 -2.60
N LEU A 231 0.82 -14.57 -2.98
CA LEU A 231 -0.51 -14.00 -2.75
C LEU A 231 -0.79 -13.77 -1.25
N ALA A 232 -0.41 -14.72 -0.39
CA ALA A 232 -0.58 -14.61 1.05
C ALA A 232 0.28 -13.47 1.65
N LEU A 233 1.49 -13.24 1.12
CA LEU A 233 2.33 -12.11 1.50
C LEU A 233 1.72 -10.77 1.08
N GLU A 234 1.25 -10.65 -0.16
CA GLU A 234 0.60 -9.44 -0.67
C GLU A 234 -0.71 -9.13 0.08
N LEU A 235 -1.49 -10.17 0.42
CA LEU A 235 -2.67 -10.04 1.27
C LEU A 235 -2.35 -9.53 2.68
N ARG A 236 -1.26 -10.02 3.28
CA ARG A 236 -0.80 -9.53 4.60
C ARG A 236 -0.36 -8.08 4.52
N ALA A 237 0.39 -7.71 3.48
CA ALA A 237 0.83 -6.33 3.24
C ALA A 237 -0.38 -5.39 3.05
N THR A 238 -1.33 -5.79 2.21
CA THR A 238 -2.60 -5.06 2.01
C THR A 238 -3.38 -4.93 3.32
N SER A 239 -3.48 -6.02 4.09
CA SER A 239 -4.16 -6.02 5.40
C SER A 239 -3.47 -5.11 6.42
N GLN A 240 -2.14 -5.04 6.42
CA GLN A 240 -1.37 -4.12 7.26
C GLN A 240 -1.62 -2.66 6.85
N ALA A 241 -1.48 -2.34 5.57
CA ALA A 241 -1.65 -0.99 5.09
C ALA A 241 -3.10 -0.48 5.22
N VAL A 242 -4.10 -1.36 5.04
CA VAL A 242 -5.52 -1.04 5.34
C VAL A 242 -5.75 -0.87 6.85
N ARG A 243 -5.07 -1.62 7.74
CA ARG A 243 -5.19 -1.40 9.19
C ARG A 243 -4.75 0.01 9.59
N ASP A 244 -3.74 0.54 8.91
CA ASP A 244 -3.18 1.86 9.18
C ASP A 244 -4.05 3.00 8.62
N LEU A 245 -4.83 2.73 7.56
CA LEU A 245 -5.75 3.70 6.95
C LEU A 245 -7.20 3.63 7.48
N ALA A 246 -7.68 2.46 7.92
CA ALA A 246 -9.09 2.22 8.17
C ALA A 246 -9.43 2.06 9.67
N GLU A 247 -10.40 2.85 10.12
CA GLU A 247 -10.97 2.73 11.47
C GLU A 247 -12.04 1.62 11.59
N SER A 248 -12.51 1.03 10.49
CA SER A 248 -13.58 0.03 10.53
C SER A 248 -13.10 -1.30 11.12
N ARG A 249 -13.70 -1.73 12.23
CA ARG A 249 -13.29 -2.96 12.95
C ARG A 249 -13.66 -4.24 12.18
N ASP A 250 -14.74 -4.22 11.40
CA ASP A 250 -15.24 -5.41 10.70
C ASP A 250 -14.43 -5.74 9.45
N LEU A 251 -14.09 -4.75 8.62
CA LEU A 251 -13.22 -4.95 7.46
C LEU A 251 -11.84 -5.46 7.88
N ARG A 252 -11.31 -4.94 9.00
CA ARG A 252 -10.04 -5.41 9.59
C ARG A 252 -10.10 -6.88 10.00
N ARG A 253 -11.22 -7.33 10.57
CA ARG A 253 -11.44 -8.74 10.94
C ARG A 253 -11.52 -9.65 9.71
N VAL A 254 -12.28 -9.25 8.69
CA VAL A 254 -12.42 -10.06 7.47
C VAL A 254 -11.09 -10.21 6.74
N LEU A 255 -10.38 -9.10 6.48
CA LEU A 255 -9.10 -9.13 5.77
C LEU A 255 -8.01 -9.92 6.51
N SER A 256 -7.96 -9.81 7.85
CA SER A 256 -7.00 -10.59 8.65
C SER A 256 -7.33 -12.08 8.69
N ALA A 257 -8.61 -12.45 8.77
CA ALA A 257 -9.06 -13.83 8.67
C ALA A 257 -8.70 -14.42 7.29
N SER A 258 -8.94 -13.68 6.20
CA SER A 258 -8.59 -14.10 4.84
C SER A 258 -7.08 -14.27 4.65
N ALA A 259 -6.26 -13.32 5.14
CA ALA A 259 -4.80 -13.44 5.07
C ALA A 259 -4.29 -14.67 5.84
N THR A 260 -4.92 -14.99 6.99
CA THR A 260 -4.60 -16.19 7.77
C THR A 260 -4.98 -17.47 7.03
N ALA A 261 -6.16 -17.50 6.42
CA ALA A 261 -6.62 -18.64 5.62
C ALA A 261 -5.70 -18.91 4.43
N ALA A 262 -5.33 -17.87 3.67
CA ALA A 262 -4.39 -17.98 2.56
C ALA A 262 -3.01 -18.51 3.00
N SER A 263 -2.54 -18.06 4.16
CA SER A 263 -1.27 -18.52 4.73
C SER A 263 -1.30 -20.00 5.12
N ARG A 264 -2.40 -20.46 5.72
CA ARG A 264 -2.59 -21.86 6.06
C ARG A 264 -2.63 -22.73 4.80
N LEU A 265 -3.35 -22.28 3.78
CA LEU A 265 -3.41 -22.98 2.49
C LEU A 265 -2.02 -23.12 1.84
N ALA A 266 -1.19 -22.08 1.90
CA ALA A 266 0.19 -22.15 1.41
C ALA A 266 1.03 -23.17 2.19
N LEU A 267 0.93 -23.19 3.53
CA LEU A 267 1.60 -24.17 4.39
C LEU A 267 1.11 -25.60 4.14
N ASP A 268 -0.20 -25.79 3.95
CA ASP A 268 -0.78 -27.11 3.70
C ASP A 268 -0.39 -27.64 2.30
N ALA A 269 -0.29 -26.75 1.31
CA ALA A 269 0.28 -27.08 0.00
C ALA A 269 1.73 -27.59 0.10
N GLU A 270 2.54 -27.06 1.01
CA GLU A 270 3.89 -27.56 1.28
C GLU A 270 3.88 -28.94 1.94
N ARG A 271 2.89 -29.24 2.80
CA ARG A 271 2.72 -30.54 3.47
C ARG A 271 2.25 -31.66 2.54
N LEU A 272 1.62 -31.33 1.40
CA LEU A 272 1.29 -32.32 0.37
C LEU A 272 2.54 -32.94 -0.25
N ALA A 273 3.66 -32.22 -0.31
CA ALA A 273 4.89 -32.71 -0.91
C ALA A 273 5.46 -33.99 -0.27
N PRO A 274 5.67 -34.05 1.07
CA PRO A 274 6.11 -35.28 1.72
C PRO A 274 5.06 -36.40 1.65
N LEU A 275 3.77 -36.07 1.55
CA LEU A 275 2.72 -37.08 1.37
C LEU A 275 2.84 -37.79 0.01
N ILE A 276 3.02 -37.03 -1.07
CA ILE A 276 3.26 -37.59 -2.41
C ILE A 276 4.49 -38.50 -2.38
N ALA A 277 5.56 -38.03 -1.73
CA ALA A 277 6.79 -38.82 -1.59
C ALA A 277 6.54 -40.12 -0.79
N ALA A 278 5.77 -40.06 0.30
CA ALA A 278 5.39 -41.22 1.09
C ALA A 278 4.52 -42.21 0.28
N MET A 279 3.55 -41.72 -0.50
CA MET A 279 2.72 -42.55 -1.38
C MET A 279 3.53 -43.22 -2.50
N GLN A 280 4.49 -42.49 -3.08
CA GLN A 280 5.44 -43.03 -4.06
C GLN A 280 6.38 -44.08 -3.44
N ALA A 281 6.79 -43.87 -2.18
CA ALA A 281 7.58 -44.85 -1.45
C ALA A 281 6.77 -46.12 -1.12
N THR A 282 5.50 -45.99 -0.71
CA THR A 282 4.59 -47.11 -0.43
C THR A 282 4.27 -47.93 -1.68
N THR A 283 4.11 -47.29 -2.84
CA THR A 283 3.96 -48.00 -4.13
C THR A 283 5.22 -48.77 -4.52
N GLN A 284 6.40 -48.35 -4.05
CA GLN A 284 7.67 -49.06 -4.27
C GLN A 284 8.00 -50.09 -3.18
N HIS A 285 7.53 -49.91 -1.95
CA HIS A 285 7.82 -50.72 -0.77
C HIS A 285 6.53 -50.96 0.05
N ALA A 286 5.81 -52.03 -0.28
CA ALA A 286 4.43 -52.27 0.18
C ALA A 286 4.26 -52.47 1.70
N ASP A 287 5.29 -52.88 2.45
CA ASP A 287 5.11 -53.37 3.83
C ASP A 287 5.43 -52.34 4.93
N ALA A 288 6.30 -51.35 4.69
CA ALA A 288 6.79 -50.45 5.75
C ALA A 288 6.06 -49.10 5.84
N GLY A 289 5.38 -48.65 4.78
CA GLY A 289 4.78 -47.30 4.69
C GLY A 289 3.29 -47.21 5.02
N LEU A 290 2.59 -48.34 5.19
CA LEU A 290 1.11 -48.33 5.32
C LEU A 290 0.62 -47.70 6.63
N ALA A 291 1.33 -47.92 7.73
CA ALA A 291 0.95 -47.41 9.06
C ALA A 291 1.03 -45.89 9.15
N ASP A 292 2.11 -45.29 8.62
CA ASP A 292 2.31 -43.85 8.61
C ASP A 292 1.27 -43.14 7.74
N VAL A 293 0.95 -43.72 6.58
CA VAL A 293 -0.10 -43.21 5.68
C VAL A 293 -1.47 -43.30 6.36
N GLN A 294 -1.80 -44.42 7.01
CA GLN A 294 -3.07 -44.58 7.74
C GLN A 294 -3.21 -43.58 8.90
N GLN A 295 -2.11 -43.22 9.56
CA GLN A 295 -2.12 -42.26 10.66
C GLN A 295 -2.24 -40.80 10.17
N ALA A 296 -1.68 -40.47 9.01
CA ALA A 296 -1.72 -39.12 8.43
C ALA A 296 -3.01 -38.81 7.66
N LEU A 297 -3.62 -39.81 7.02
CA LEU A 297 -4.79 -39.68 6.13
C LEU A 297 -5.99 -38.94 6.73
N PRO A 298 -6.44 -39.23 7.97
CA PRO A 298 -7.62 -38.58 8.53
C PRO A 298 -7.45 -37.06 8.75
N GLY A 299 -6.23 -36.62 9.07
CA GLY A 299 -5.91 -35.19 9.22
C GLY A 299 -6.00 -34.48 7.87
N ILE A 300 -5.35 -35.05 6.85
CA ILE A 300 -5.28 -34.46 5.52
C ILE A 300 -6.66 -34.42 4.85
N LEU A 301 -7.47 -35.46 5.03
CA LEU A 301 -8.86 -35.47 4.56
C LEU A 301 -9.68 -34.31 5.16
N ARG A 302 -9.53 -34.06 6.46
CA ARG A 302 -10.19 -32.93 7.12
C ARG A 302 -9.69 -31.60 6.55
N ASP A 303 -8.39 -31.45 6.41
CA ASP A 303 -7.76 -30.21 5.94
C ASP A 303 -8.14 -29.90 4.47
N VAL A 304 -8.16 -30.91 3.60
CA VAL A 304 -8.59 -30.79 2.19
C VAL A 304 -10.08 -30.42 2.09
N GLN A 305 -10.94 -31.03 2.91
CA GLN A 305 -12.37 -30.72 2.94
C GLN A 305 -12.63 -29.29 3.44
N GLU A 306 -11.93 -28.86 4.49
CA GLU A 306 -12.02 -27.49 5.01
C GLU A 306 -11.54 -26.47 3.97
N ALA A 307 -10.41 -26.74 3.30
CA ALA A 307 -9.91 -25.90 2.20
C ALA A 307 -10.91 -25.83 1.02
N ALA A 308 -11.45 -26.96 0.58
CA ALA A 308 -12.43 -27.01 -0.51
C ALA A 308 -13.72 -26.24 -0.16
N ALA A 309 -14.20 -26.36 1.07
CA ALA A 309 -15.37 -25.62 1.55
C ALA A 309 -15.10 -24.10 1.59
N ASN A 310 -13.94 -23.69 2.10
CA ASN A 310 -13.53 -22.29 2.16
C ASN A 310 -13.39 -21.69 0.76
N LEU A 311 -12.75 -22.38 -0.18
CA LEU A 311 -12.60 -21.91 -1.57
C LEU A 311 -13.95 -21.76 -2.27
N ARG A 312 -14.89 -22.70 -2.05
CA ARG A 312 -16.25 -22.59 -2.57
C ARG A 312 -16.97 -21.38 -1.98
N ALA A 313 -16.87 -21.17 -0.66
CA ALA A 313 -17.46 -20.02 0.00
C ALA A 313 -16.88 -18.68 -0.52
N THR A 314 -15.56 -18.61 -0.73
CA THR A 314 -14.90 -17.42 -1.31
C THR A 314 -15.29 -17.19 -2.77
N SER A 315 -15.29 -18.23 -3.59
CA SER A 315 -15.71 -18.14 -5.00
C SER A 315 -17.15 -17.64 -5.11
N GLU A 316 -18.04 -18.14 -4.27
CA GLU A 316 -19.45 -17.78 -4.26
C GLU A 316 -19.67 -16.35 -3.74
N ALA A 317 -18.89 -15.92 -2.74
CA ALA A 317 -18.90 -14.54 -2.25
C ALA A 317 -18.43 -13.54 -3.32
N LEU A 318 -17.33 -13.84 -4.02
CA LEU A 318 -16.83 -13.03 -5.14
C LEU A 318 -17.82 -12.97 -6.30
N ARG A 319 -18.54 -14.08 -6.58
CA ARG A 319 -19.53 -14.16 -7.65
C ARG A 319 -20.80 -13.37 -7.36
N ARG A 320 -21.25 -13.37 -6.09
CA ARG A 320 -22.46 -12.63 -5.68
C ARG A 320 -22.23 -11.14 -5.57
N GLU A 321 -21.07 -10.71 -5.06
CA GLU A 321 -20.80 -9.29 -4.80
C GLU A 321 -19.40 -8.87 -5.29
N PRO A 322 -19.19 -8.78 -6.61
CA PRO A 322 -17.92 -8.30 -7.18
C PRO A 322 -17.61 -6.85 -6.75
N ALA A 323 -18.62 -6.05 -6.41
CA ALA A 323 -18.49 -4.67 -5.98
C ALA A 323 -17.93 -4.49 -4.55
N LEU A 324 -17.79 -5.57 -3.77
CA LEU A 324 -17.30 -5.52 -2.39
C LEU A 324 -15.81 -5.15 -2.30
N LEU A 325 -15.07 -5.31 -3.39
CA LEU A 325 -13.67 -4.88 -3.52
C LEU A 325 -13.51 -3.36 -3.76
N LEU A 326 -14.57 -2.66 -4.17
CA LEU A 326 -14.50 -1.27 -4.62
C LEU A 326 -15.37 -0.30 -3.81
N ARG A 327 -16.20 -0.80 -2.88
CA ARG A 327 -17.10 0.05 -2.09
C ARG A 327 -16.57 0.27 -0.68
N PRO A 328 -16.32 1.53 -0.26
CA PRO A 328 -16.21 1.83 1.16
C PRO A 328 -17.55 1.51 1.84
N ALA A 329 -17.50 0.91 3.03
CA ALA A 329 -18.68 0.46 3.77
C ALA A 329 -19.65 1.62 4.01
N THR A 330 -20.90 1.48 3.57
CA THR A 330 -21.97 2.41 3.92
C THR A 330 -22.20 2.38 5.43
N PRO A 331 -22.21 3.54 6.12
CA PRO A 331 -22.50 3.58 7.55
C PRO A 331 -23.90 3.02 7.82
N PRO A 332 -24.13 2.37 8.98
CA PRO A 332 -25.47 1.92 9.35
C PRO A 332 -26.42 3.13 9.41
N PRO A 333 -27.69 2.98 9.00
CA PRO A 333 -28.68 4.04 9.09
C PRO A 333 -28.79 4.49 10.55
N ARG A 334 -28.69 5.80 10.78
CA ARG A 334 -28.94 6.39 12.11
C ARG A 334 -30.37 6.04 12.48
N GLU A 335 -30.55 5.40 13.63
CA GLU A 335 -31.86 5.26 14.25
C GLU A 335 -32.42 6.67 14.44
N GLU A 336 -33.40 7.03 13.61
CA GLU A 336 -34.19 8.23 13.83
C GLU A 336 -34.85 8.09 15.19
N GLU A 337 -34.56 9.04 16.08
CA GLU A 337 -35.24 9.23 17.35
C GLU A 337 -36.75 9.20 17.12
N ARG A 338 -37.39 8.07 17.46
CA ARG A 338 -38.83 8.08 17.73
C ARG A 338 -39.04 8.87 19.01
N ARG A 339 -39.37 10.15 18.84
CA ARG A 339 -40.18 10.90 19.81
C ARG A 339 -41.60 10.35 19.84
#